data_AF-A0A2H8TSS2-F1
#
_entry.id   AF-A0A2H8TSS2-F1
#
_cell.length_a   1.000
_cell.length_b   1.000
_cell.length_c   1.000
_cell.angle_alpha   90.00
_cell.angle_beta   90.00
_cell.angle_gamma   90.00
#
_symmetry.space_group_name_H-M   'P 1'
#
loop_
_entity.id
_entity.type
_entity.pdbx_description
1 polymer ?
#
loop_
_entity_poly.entity_id
_entity_poly.type
_entity_poly.pdbx_seq_one_letter_code
_entity_poly.pdbx_strand_id
1 'polypeptide(L)'
;MKFGGTPLHWSSSREVIDSLIANNCDINALNFDKRTALHIMVLRNRFDCVMGLLCNGANVNIPDQEGNTPLHLAVKSNLVPVIHALIAFEADIDYMYVHFKLIYL
;
A
#
# COMPACT_ATOMS: atom_id res chain seq x y z
N MET A 1 14.86 -2.65 -16.25
CA MET A 1 14.18 -3.37 -15.16
C MET A 1 12.72 -3.52 -15.55
N LYS A 2 12.18 -4.75 -15.59
CA LYS A 2 10.75 -4.96 -15.78
C LYS A 2 10.13 -5.02 -14.38
N PHE A 3 9.39 -4.00 -13.99
CA PHE A 3 8.52 -4.13 -12.83
C PHE A 3 7.33 -4.96 -13.29
N GLY A 4 7.16 -6.17 -12.74
CA GLY A 4 5.89 -6.88 -12.87
C GLY A 4 4.78 -6.01 -12.32
N GLY A 5 3.53 -6.26 -12.68
CA GLY A 5 2.42 -5.52 -12.08
C GLY A 5 1.27 -5.30 -13.04
N THR A 6 0.09 -5.13 -12.46
CA THR A 6 -1.14 -4.75 -13.16
C THR A 6 -1.16 -3.25 -13.46
N PRO A 7 -2.01 -2.78 -14.38
CA PRO A 7 -2.22 -1.34 -14.61
C PRO A 7 -2.54 -0.55 -13.33
N LEU A 8 -3.16 -1.20 -12.34
CA LEU A 8 -3.49 -0.60 -11.05
C LEU A 8 -2.25 -0.09 -10.30
N HIS A 9 -1.11 -0.79 -10.39
CA HIS A 9 0.14 -0.38 -9.74
C HIS A 9 0.65 0.98 -10.24
N TRP A 10 0.36 1.29 -11.51
CA TRP A 10 0.89 2.46 -12.20
C TRP A 10 -0.16 3.54 -12.42
N SER A 11 -1.32 3.40 -11.78
CA SER A 11 -2.40 4.38 -11.88
C SER A 11 -1.93 5.77 -11.45
N SER A 12 -2.49 6.77 -12.10
CA SER A 12 -2.12 8.18 -11.91
C SER A 12 -3.17 8.97 -11.14
N SER A 13 -4.42 8.52 -11.12
CA SER A 13 -5.53 9.22 -10.48
C SER A 13 -6.55 8.26 -9.88
N ARG A 14 -7.43 8.79 -9.04
CA ARG A 14 -8.50 8.03 -8.39
C ARG A 14 -9.52 7.51 -9.40
N GLU A 15 -9.84 8.30 -10.43
CA GLU A 15 -10.81 7.92 -11.46
C GLU A 15 -10.35 6.67 -12.23
N VAL A 16 -9.05 6.54 -12.49
CA VAL A 16 -8.47 5.35 -13.12
C VAL A 16 -8.56 4.15 -12.18
N ILE A 17 -8.27 4.33 -10.90
CA ILE A 17 -8.37 3.28 -9.87
C ILE A 17 -9.80 2.75 -9.80
N ASP A 18 -10.78 3.65 -9.65
CA ASP A 18 -12.19 3.29 -9.53
C ASP A 18 -12.68 2.57 -10.81
N SER A 19 -12.26 3.04 -11.98
CA SER A 19 -12.61 2.41 -13.27
C SER A 19 -12.03 1.01 -13.42
N LEU A 20 -10.77 0.80 -13.01
CA LEU A 20 -10.13 -0.53 -13.07
C LEU A 20 -10.79 -1.52 -12.12
N ILE A 21 -11.11 -1.08 -10.90
CA ILE A 21 -11.75 -1.92 -9.88
C ILE A 21 -13.17 -2.29 -10.31
N ALA A 22 -13.93 -1.35 -10.89
CA ALA A 22 -15.26 -1.61 -11.45
C ALA A 22 -15.24 -2.66 -12.58
N ASN A 23 -14.09 -2.90 -13.21
CA ASN A 23 -13.89 -3.93 -14.24
C ASN A 23 -13.26 -5.23 -13.67
N ASN A 24 -13.51 -5.52 -12.39
CA ASN A 24 -13.06 -6.73 -11.69
C ASN A 24 -11.52 -6.91 -11.65
N CYS A 25 -10.77 -5.80 -11.62
CA CYS A 25 -9.34 -5.86 -11.35
C CYS A 25 -9.09 -6.33 -9.91
N ASP A 26 -8.11 -7.23 -9.73
CA ASP A 26 -7.64 -7.60 -8.39
C ASP A 26 -6.90 -6.42 -7.75
N ILE A 27 -7.56 -5.79 -6.77
CA ILE A 27 -7.04 -4.64 -6.01
C ILE A 27 -5.78 -4.97 -5.20
N ASN A 28 -5.59 -6.25 -4.86
CA ASN A 28 -4.49 -6.76 -4.04
C ASN A 28 -3.42 -7.49 -4.86
N ALA A 29 -3.49 -7.39 -6.20
CA ALA A 29 -2.50 -7.99 -7.07
C ALA A 29 -1.08 -7.55 -6.69
N LEU A 30 -0.12 -8.47 -6.80
CA LEU A 30 1.27 -8.24 -6.41
C LEU A 30 2.15 -8.01 -7.64
N ASN A 31 3.05 -7.04 -7.54
CA ASN A 31 4.17 -6.91 -8.46
C ASN A 31 5.32 -7.88 -8.11
N PHE A 32 6.44 -7.80 -8.83
CA PHE A 32 7.61 -8.65 -8.57
C PHE A 32 8.26 -8.44 -7.20
N ASP A 33 8.08 -7.27 -6.58
CA ASP A 33 8.58 -6.96 -5.23
C ASP A 33 7.53 -7.32 -4.14
N LYS A 34 6.50 -8.11 -4.50
CA LYS A 34 5.34 -8.42 -3.65
C LYS A 34 4.59 -7.18 -3.13
N ARG A 35 4.69 -6.06 -3.83
CA ARG A 35 3.95 -4.84 -3.50
C ARG A 35 2.59 -4.85 -4.16
N THR A 36 1.58 -4.41 -3.42
CA THR A 36 0.26 -4.04 -3.96
C THR A 36 0.30 -2.64 -4.56
N ALA A 37 -0.77 -2.25 -5.28
CA ALA A 37 -0.94 -0.87 -5.73
C ALA A 37 -0.90 0.14 -4.57
N LEU A 38 -1.40 -0.24 -3.38
CA LEU A 38 -1.39 0.62 -2.20
C LEU A 38 0.03 0.98 -1.76
N HIS A 39 0.97 0.02 -1.76
CA HIS A 39 2.39 0.31 -1.50
C HIS A 39 2.94 1.34 -2.49
N ILE A 40 2.63 1.17 -3.79
CA ILE A 40 3.13 2.07 -4.84
C ILE A 40 2.57 3.48 -4.66
N MET A 41 1.30 3.64 -4.31
CA MET A 41 0.70 4.96 -4.07
C MET A 41 1.27 5.65 -2.82
N VAL A 42 1.57 4.89 -1.77
CA VAL A 42 2.27 5.41 -0.58
C VAL A 42 3.69 5.86 -0.94
N LEU A 43 4.48 5.03 -1.64
CA LEU A 43 5.85 5.36 -2.07
C LEU A 43 5.90 6.60 -2.97
N ARG A 44 4.85 6.82 -3.77
CA ARG A 44 4.73 7.98 -4.66
C ARG A 44 4.05 9.19 -4.00
N ASN A 45 3.69 9.10 -2.71
CA ASN A 45 2.97 10.12 -1.96
C ASN A 45 1.69 10.61 -2.69
N ARG A 46 0.90 9.68 -3.23
CA ARG A 46 -0.35 9.97 -3.96
C ARG A 46 -1.55 9.80 -3.04
N PHE A 47 -1.75 10.75 -2.12
CA PHE A 47 -2.78 10.66 -1.09
C PHE A 47 -4.18 10.36 -1.64
N ASP A 48 -4.63 11.05 -2.70
CA ASP A 48 -5.96 10.80 -3.29
C ASP A 48 -6.11 9.38 -3.86
N CYS A 49 -5.02 8.82 -4.40
CA CYS A 49 -4.98 7.45 -4.90
C CYS A 49 -4.94 6.43 -3.75
N VAL A 50 -4.23 6.74 -2.66
CA VAL A 50 -4.28 5.95 -1.42
C VAL A 50 -5.72 5.87 -0.93
N MET A 51 -6.40 7.01 -0.77
CA MET A 51 -7.81 7.04 -0.36
C MET A 51 -8.71 6.28 -1.33
N GLY A 52 -8.49 6.41 -2.64
CA GLY A 52 -9.22 5.63 -3.64
C GLY A 52 -9.10 4.13 -3.41
N LEU A 53 -7.89 3.61 -3.23
CA LEU A 53 -7.66 2.18 -2.97
C LEU A 53 -8.28 1.73 -1.63
N LEU A 54 -8.13 2.53 -0.57
CA LEU A 54 -8.71 2.23 0.75
C LEU A 54 -10.24 2.16 0.70
N CYS A 55 -10.89 3.16 0.08
CA CYS A 55 -12.34 3.19 -0.07
C CYS A 55 -12.89 2.02 -0.91
N ASN A 56 -12.08 1.45 -1.80
CA ASN A 56 -12.44 0.27 -2.58
C ASN A 56 -12.03 -1.05 -1.91
N GLY A 57 -11.61 -1.03 -0.63
CA GLY A 57 -11.34 -2.25 0.14
C GLY A 57 -9.98 -2.88 -0.12
N ALA A 58 -8.96 -2.09 -0.46
CA ALA A 58 -7.58 -2.60 -0.54
C ALA A 58 -7.12 -3.13 0.82
N ASN A 59 -6.46 -4.28 0.84
CA ASN A 59 -5.92 -4.84 2.07
C ASN A 59 -4.67 -4.05 2.51
N VAL A 60 -4.78 -3.39 3.66
CA VAL A 60 -3.78 -2.49 4.22
C VAL A 60 -2.61 -3.19 4.91
N ASN A 61 -2.70 -4.50 5.13
CA ASN A 61 -1.74 -5.28 5.93
C ASN A 61 -0.92 -6.28 5.11
N ILE A 62 -1.03 -6.26 3.78
CA ILE A 62 -0.17 -7.09 2.92
C ILE A 62 1.27 -6.59 3.05
N PRO A 63 2.25 -7.44 3.41
CA PRO A 63 3.65 -7.06 3.42
C PRO A 63 4.28 -7.19 2.03
N ASP A 64 5.20 -6.28 1.70
CA ASP A 64 6.07 -6.42 0.55
C ASP A 64 7.18 -7.47 0.77
N GLN A 65 8.07 -7.65 -0.21
CA GLN A 65 9.15 -8.64 -0.13
C GLN A 65 10.10 -8.42 1.05
N GLU A 66 10.21 -7.19 1.56
CA GLU A 66 11.04 -6.85 2.73
C GLU A 66 10.26 -6.96 4.05
N GLY A 67 8.99 -7.37 4.00
CA GLY A 67 8.12 -7.43 5.18
C GLY A 67 7.46 -6.10 5.54
N ASN A 68 7.59 -5.06 4.71
CA ASN A 68 6.99 -3.76 4.99
C ASN A 68 5.53 -3.75 4.54
N THR A 69 4.61 -3.39 5.43
CA THR A 69 3.24 -3.01 5.04
C THR A 69 3.21 -1.58 4.48
N PRO A 70 2.12 -1.14 3.82
CA PRO A 70 1.93 0.26 3.46
C PRO A 70 2.12 1.24 4.62
N LEU A 71 1.76 0.85 5.85
CA LEU A 71 1.96 1.68 7.05
C LEU A 71 3.44 1.88 7.37
N HIS A 72 4.26 0.83 7.28
CA HIS A 72 5.72 0.94 7.45
C HIS A 72 6.33 1.97 6.49
N LEU A 73 5.91 1.93 5.22
CA LEU A 73 6.40 2.85 4.19
C LEU A 73 5.96 4.30 4.45
N ALA A 74 4.71 4.49 4.92
CA ALA A 74 4.17 5.80 5.27
C ALA A 74 4.91 6.42 6.47
N VAL A 75 5.19 5.63 7.52
CA VAL A 75 5.94 6.05 8.70
C VAL A 75 7.38 6.40 8.32
N LYS A 76 8.08 5.53 7.58
CA LYS A 76 9.45 5.77 7.11
C LYS A 76 9.58 7.07 6.30
N SER A 77 8.53 7.43 5.57
CA SER A 77 8.48 8.62 4.71
C SER A 77 7.83 9.84 5.39
N ASN A 78 7.47 9.75 6.67
CA ASN A 78 6.80 10.80 7.45
C ASN A 78 5.51 11.34 6.80
N LEU A 79 4.71 10.47 6.19
CA LEU A 79 3.46 10.84 5.49
C LEU A 79 2.27 10.85 6.46
N VAL A 80 2.22 11.82 7.37
CA VAL A 80 1.22 11.90 8.46
C VAL A 80 -0.23 11.71 7.97
N PRO A 81 -0.72 12.34 6.88
CA PRO A 81 -2.08 12.12 6.40
C PRO A 81 -2.33 10.66 5.98
N VAL A 82 -1.34 10.02 5.34
CA VAL A 82 -1.41 8.62 4.92
C VAL A 82 -1.40 7.69 6.13
N ILE A 83 -0.58 7.99 7.15
CA ILE A 83 -0.54 7.22 8.40
C ILE A 83 -1.92 7.19 9.07
N HIS A 84 -2.54 8.36 9.24
CA HIS A 84 -3.88 8.43 9.83
C HIS A 84 -4.93 7.71 8.98
N ALA A 85 -4.88 7.85 7.66
CA ALA A 85 -5.78 7.14 6.76
C ALA A 85 -5.62 5.61 6.88
N LEU A 86 -4.39 5.09 6.87
CA LEU A 86 -4.15 3.65 7.00
C LEU A 86 -4.64 3.10 8.34
N ILE A 87 -4.39 3.81 9.45
CA ILE A 87 -4.88 3.42 10.79
C ILE A 87 -6.42 3.41 10.84
N ALA A 88 -7.06 4.42 10.22
CA ALA A 88 -8.52 4.50 10.15
C ALA A 88 -9.15 3.35 9.33
N PHE A 89 -8.38 2.71 8.45
CA PHE A 89 -8.76 1.53 7.68
C PHE A 89 -8.17 0.24 8.28
N GLU A 90 -7.95 0.21 9.58
CA GLU A 90 -7.55 -0.98 10.36
C GLU A 90 -6.16 -1.54 9.97
N ALA A 91 -5.23 -0.66 9.57
CA ALA A 91 -3.84 -1.05 9.46
C ALA A 91 -3.30 -1.46 10.83
N ASP A 92 -2.68 -2.64 10.89
CA ASP A 92 -2.09 -3.20 12.10
C ASP A 92 -0.82 -2.41 12.45
N ILE A 93 -0.91 -1.65 13.54
CA ILE A 93 0.19 -0.84 14.08
C ILE A 93 1.31 -1.70 14.68
N ASP A 94 0.97 -2.92 15.10
CA ASP A 94 1.87 -3.87 15.75
C ASP A 94 2.38 -4.92 14.75
N TYR A 95 2.08 -4.78 13.45
CA TYR A 95 2.52 -5.70 12.42
C TYR A 95 4.06 -5.80 12.45
N MET A 96 4.56 -6.87 13.08
CA MET A 96 5.94 -6.88 13.53
C MET A 96 6.90 -6.95 12.34
N TYR A 97 7.69 -5.88 12.22
CA TYR A 97 8.95 -5.86 11.50
C TYR A 97 9.86 -6.99 12.03
N VAL A 98 10.04 -8.07 11.26
CA VAL A 98 10.86 -9.22 11.68
C VAL A 98 12.32 -8.82 11.96
N HIS A 99 12.74 -7.61 11.56
CA HIS A 99 14.11 -7.13 11.77
C HIS A 99 14.30 -6.21 13.00
N PHE A 100 13.26 -5.81 13.76
CA PHE A 100 13.40 -4.97 14.97
C PHE A 100 13.42 -5.78 16.28
N LYS A 101 13.26 -7.11 16.21
CA LYS A 101 13.28 -7.98 17.40
C LYS A 101 14.67 -8.12 18.06
N LEU A 102 15.71 -7.48 17.51
CA LEU A 102 17.09 -7.52 18.02
C LEU A 102 17.53 -6.28 18.81
N ILE A 103 16.64 -5.32 19.06
CA ILE A 103 16.99 -4.10 19.83
C ILE A 103 16.23 -3.97 21.16
N TYR A 104 15.42 -4.97 21.53
CA TYR A 104 14.69 -5.00 22.80
C TYR A 104 14.71 -6.37 23.51
N LEU A 105 15.73 -7.21 23.25
CA LEU A 105 16.12 -8.35 24.07
C LEU A 105 17.63 -8.30 24.29
#